data_AF-A0A7J3TNH3-F1
#
_entry.id   AF-A0A7J3TNH3-F1
#
_cell.length_a   1.000
_cell.length_b   1.000
_cell.length_c   1.000
_cell.angle_alpha   90.00
_cell.angle_beta   90.00
_cell.angle_gamma   90.00
#
_symmetry.space_group_name_H-M   'P 1'
#
loop_
_entity.id
_entity.type
_entity.pdbx_description
1 polymer ?
#
loop_
_entity_poly.entity_id
_entity_poly.type
_entity_poly.pdbx_seq_one_letter_code
_entity_poly.pdbx_strand_id
1 'polypeptide(L)'
;MGWDDIQIDRLIKIHRKNLEKEMGNIENQFPLFKNPTEANPVETSEFLSHLNLEFLDMVLKEMFPRLEHIKPKVHARVRLTIFMKLRGIRNLKEGYRILQTNPMVAENLGFYPDNLPSYETIRHFINDLLAEKVDEVFYRVVEEIDRRVKNKGEKLEKGREDATVITAKRNDDEAVYSGYYKTKGWKKD
;
A
#
# COMPACT_ATOMS: atom_id res chain seq x y z
N MET A 1 -10.01 -48.33 16.44
CA MET A 1 -10.64 -47.35 17.36
C MET A 1 -11.36 -46.32 16.51
N GLY A 2 -12.67 -46.48 16.36
CA GLY A 2 -13.52 -45.49 15.70
C GLY A 2 -13.74 -44.31 16.66
N TRP A 3 -13.80 -43.11 16.11
CA TRP A 3 -14.16 -41.93 16.90
C TRP A 3 -15.65 -42.06 17.26
N ASP A 4 -15.97 -41.82 18.53
CA ASP A 4 -17.35 -41.82 19.01
C ASP A 4 -18.11 -40.67 18.32
N ASP A 5 -19.31 -40.91 17.81
CA ASP A 5 -20.11 -39.94 17.04
C ASP A 5 -20.33 -38.63 17.82
N ILE A 6 -20.37 -38.74 19.15
CA ILE A 6 -20.47 -37.60 20.09
C ILE A 6 -19.23 -36.70 20.02
N GLN A 7 -18.05 -37.27 19.80
CA GLN A 7 -16.79 -36.53 19.66
C GLN A 7 -16.73 -35.81 18.30
N ILE A 8 -17.23 -36.44 17.24
CA ILE A 8 -17.31 -35.85 15.90
C ILE A 8 -18.24 -34.64 15.92
N ASP A 9 -19.45 -34.78 16.49
CA ASP A 9 -20.42 -33.69 16.58
C ASP A 9 -19.91 -32.51 17.43
N ARG A 10 -19.18 -32.80 18.51
CA ARG A 10 -18.56 -31.76 19.33
C ARG A 10 -17.50 -30.99 18.53
N LEU A 11 -16.67 -31.67 17.75
CA LEU A 11 -15.66 -31.05 16.90
C LEU A 11 -16.28 -30.21 15.79
N ILE A 12 -17.33 -30.71 15.12
CA ILE A 12 -18.05 -29.95 14.09
C ILE A 12 -18.64 -28.66 14.68
N LYS A 13 -19.26 -28.74 15.87
CA LYS A 13 -19.81 -27.55 16.53
C LYS A 13 -18.74 -26.53 16.93
N ILE A 14 -17.60 -26.98 17.44
CA ILE A 14 -16.48 -26.09 17.76
C ILE A 14 -15.94 -25.42 16.50
N HIS A 15 -15.77 -26.19 15.41
CA HIS A 15 -15.25 -25.67 14.17
C HIS A 15 -16.21 -24.67 13.51
N ARG A 16 -17.52 -24.95 13.51
CA ARG A 16 -18.55 -24.01 13.04
C ARG A 16 -18.57 -22.72 13.87
N LYS A 17 -18.49 -22.82 15.20
CA LYS A 17 -18.43 -21.63 16.07
C LYS A 17 -17.18 -20.79 15.82
N ASN A 18 -16.04 -21.43 15.54
CA ASN A 18 -14.81 -20.73 15.18
C ASN A 18 -14.93 -20.07 13.80
N LEU A 19 -15.50 -20.77 12.82
CA LEU A 19 -15.78 -20.21 11.49
C LEU A 19 -16.78 -19.05 11.55
N GLU A 20 -17.85 -19.15 12.34
CA GLU A 20 -18.80 -18.05 12.56
C GLU A 20 -18.15 -16.85 13.26
N LYS A 21 -17.23 -17.09 14.19
CA LYS A 21 -16.43 -16.04 14.83
C LYS A 21 -15.44 -15.39 13.86
N GLU A 22 -14.84 -16.16 12.96
CA GLU A 22 -13.97 -15.66 11.90
C GLU A 22 -14.77 -14.91 10.83
N MET A 23 -15.94 -15.41 10.42
CA MET A 23 -16.83 -14.79 9.44
C MET A 23 -17.50 -13.52 9.97
N GLY A 24 -17.95 -13.51 11.22
CA GLY A 24 -18.47 -12.30 11.88
C GLY A 24 -17.41 -11.20 12.05
N ASN A 25 -16.13 -11.56 12.04
CA ASN A 25 -15.02 -10.61 11.98
C ASN A 25 -14.69 -10.14 10.56
N ILE A 26 -15.04 -10.91 9.51
CA ILE A 26 -14.79 -10.54 8.10
C ILE A 26 -15.77 -9.47 7.63
N GLU A 27 -17.02 -9.48 8.08
CA GLU A 27 -18.04 -8.51 7.62
C GLU A 27 -17.85 -7.07 8.14
N ASN A 28 -16.92 -6.82 9.08
CA ASN A 28 -16.76 -5.52 9.74
C ASN A 28 -15.37 -4.86 9.62
N GLN A 29 -14.46 -5.35 8.78
CA GLN A 29 -13.06 -4.94 8.93
C GLN A 29 -12.64 -3.61 8.30
N PHE A 30 -13.37 -3.05 7.33
CA PHE A 30 -13.01 -1.76 6.77
C PHE A 30 -14.22 -0.83 6.67
N PRO A 31 -14.17 0.37 7.28
CA PRO A 31 -15.22 1.36 7.11
C PRO A 31 -15.40 1.66 5.61
N LEU A 32 -16.62 2.01 5.21
CA LEU A 32 -16.88 2.37 3.81
C LEU A 32 -15.96 3.54 3.41
N PHE A 33 -15.20 3.40 2.32
CA PHE A 33 -14.27 4.44 1.87
C PHE A 33 -15.04 5.74 1.60
N LYS A 34 -14.63 6.82 2.25
CA LYS A 34 -15.19 8.16 2.04
C LYS A 34 -14.25 8.93 1.14
N ASN A 35 -14.80 9.54 0.08
CA ASN A 35 -14.01 10.38 -0.80
C ASN A 35 -13.36 11.53 0.00
N PRO A 36 -12.03 11.69 -0.09
CA PRO A 36 -11.34 12.74 0.64
C PRO A 36 -11.73 14.11 0.10
N THR A 37 -11.76 15.10 0.99
CA THR A 37 -11.87 16.52 0.63
C THR A 37 -10.69 17.28 1.24
N GLU A 38 -10.44 18.51 0.81
CA GLU A 38 -9.39 19.34 1.43
C GLU A 38 -9.59 19.52 2.95
N ALA A 39 -10.85 19.60 3.39
CA ALA A 39 -11.22 19.73 4.80
C ALA A 39 -11.13 18.40 5.58
N ASN A 40 -11.23 17.26 4.89
CA ASN A 40 -11.16 15.94 5.48
C ASN A 40 -10.31 15.02 4.60
N PRO A 41 -8.98 15.17 4.64
CA PRO A 41 -8.07 14.33 3.87
C PRO A 41 -8.09 12.91 4.41
N VAL A 42 -7.85 11.93 3.53
CA VAL A 42 -7.70 10.53 3.93
C VAL A 42 -6.24 10.22 4.20
N GLU A 43 -5.96 9.42 5.23
CA GLU A 43 -4.61 8.97 5.52
C GLU A 43 -4.14 7.97 4.44
N THR A 44 -2.86 7.98 4.08
CA THR A 44 -2.33 7.17 2.97
C THR A 44 -2.48 5.67 3.21
N SER A 45 -2.22 5.18 4.42
CA SER A 45 -2.43 3.77 4.76
C SER A 45 -3.92 3.39 4.71
N GLU A 46 -4.82 4.27 5.18
CA GLU A 46 -6.26 4.05 5.06
C GLU A 46 -6.69 3.92 3.60
N PHE A 47 -6.26 4.83 2.73
CA PHE A 47 -6.49 4.72 1.28
C PHE A 47 -5.99 3.38 0.72
N LEU A 48 -4.77 2.96 1.08
CA LEU A 48 -4.18 1.71 0.59
C LEU A 48 -4.85 0.45 1.13
N SER A 49 -5.53 0.53 2.28
CA SER A 49 -6.31 -0.57 2.82
C SER A 49 -7.47 -0.97 1.90
N HIS A 50 -8.05 0.02 1.21
CA HIS A 50 -9.12 -0.19 0.23
C HIS A 50 -8.62 -0.62 -1.15
N LEU A 51 -7.30 -0.61 -1.38
CA LEU A 51 -6.73 -1.04 -2.66
C LEU A 51 -6.70 -2.57 -2.72
N ASN A 52 -7.54 -3.14 -3.60
CA ASN A 52 -7.46 -4.54 -3.98
C ASN A 52 -6.30 -4.74 -4.97
N LEU A 53 -5.27 -5.50 -4.55
CA LEU A 53 -4.05 -5.78 -5.32
C LEU A 53 -4.13 -7.05 -6.19
N GLU A 54 -5.28 -7.69 -6.33
CA GLU A 54 -5.44 -8.92 -7.12
C GLU A 54 -5.04 -8.77 -8.59
N PHE A 55 -5.12 -7.57 -9.15
CA PHE A 55 -4.64 -7.30 -10.50
C PHE A 55 -3.12 -7.51 -10.65
N LEU A 56 -2.36 -7.52 -9.56
CA LEU A 56 -0.93 -7.81 -9.54
C LEU A 56 -0.63 -9.31 -9.41
N ASP A 57 -1.62 -10.16 -9.13
CA ASP A 57 -1.38 -11.57 -8.82
C ASP A 57 -0.65 -12.30 -9.95
N MET A 58 -0.89 -11.91 -11.22
CA MET A 58 -0.19 -12.49 -12.37
C MET A 58 1.32 -12.22 -12.30
N VAL A 59 1.72 -10.97 -12.06
CA VAL A 59 3.13 -10.56 -11.92
C VAL A 59 3.74 -11.18 -10.66
N LEU A 60 2.99 -11.20 -9.55
CA LEU A 60 3.47 -11.75 -8.29
C LEU A 60 3.62 -13.27 -8.35
N LYS A 61 2.83 -14.00 -9.17
CA LYS A 61 2.96 -15.45 -9.35
C LYS A 61 4.27 -15.84 -10.03
N GLU A 62 4.79 -15.00 -10.92
CA GLU A 62 6.10 -15.22 -11.55
C GLU A 62 7.22 -15.20 -10.51
N MET A 63 7.10 -14.31 -9.51
CA MET A 63 8.09 -14.16 -8.43
C MET A 63 7.88 -15.14 -7.28
N PHE A 64 6.63 -15.54 -7.03
CA PHE A 64 6.21 -16.38 -5.92
C PHE A 64 5.36 -17.54 -6.44
N PRO A 65 5.97 -18.69 -6.81
CA PRO A 65 5.23 -19.84 -7.35
C PRO A 65 4.14 -20.39 -6.43
N ARG A 66 4.22 -20.11 -5.13
CA ARG A 66 3.23 -20.48 -4.10
C ARG A 66 2.46 -19.28 -3.57
N LEU A 67 2.21 -18.28 -4.43
CA LEU A 67 1.59 -17.00 -4.05
C LEU A 67 0.32 -17.21 -3.24
N GLU A 68 -0.57 -18.12 -3.64
CA GLU A 68 -1.87 -18.34 -2.97
C GLU A 68 -1.76 -18.58 -1.46
N HIS A 69 -0.68 -19.22 -0.98
CA HIS A 69 -0.47 -19.48 0.45
C HIS A 69 0.12 -18.30 1.21
N ILE A 70 0.75 -17.36 0.51
CA ILE A 70 1.45 -16.20 1.10
C ILE A 70 0.89 -14.86 0.63
N LYS A 71 -0.19 -14.88 -0.15
CA LYS A 71 -0.78 -13.73 -0.85
C LYS A 71 -1.05 -12.56 0.09
N PRO A 72 -1.69 -12.74 1.27
CA PRO A 72 -1.91 -11.63 2.20
C PRO A 72 -0.60 -10.97 2.65
N LYS A 73 0.43 -11.77 2.94
CA LYS A 73 1.75 -11.27 3.39
C LYS A 73 2.51 -10.56 2.28
N VAL A 74 2.39 -11.04 1.04
CA VAL A 74 3.00 -10.40 -0.14
C VAL A 74 2.31 -9.08 -0.44
N HIS A 75 0.97 -9.08 -0.48
CA HIS A 75 0.17 -7.86 -0.66
C HIS A 75 0.49 -6.81 0.39
N ALA A 76 0.65 -7.19 1.66
CA ALA A 76 0.99 -6.25 2.71
C ALA A 76 2.33 -5.52 2.48
N ARG A 77 3.33 -6.27 2.01
CA ARG A 77 4.64 -5.69 1.67
C ARG A 77 4.59 -4.84 0.39
N VAL A 78 3.76 -5.21 -0.58
CA VAL A 78 3.51 -4.35 -1.76
C VAL A 78 2.85 -3.04 -1.33
N ARG A 79 1.83 -3.08 -0.44
CA ARG A 79 1.22 -1.88 0.12
C ARG A 79 2.25 -1.02 0.86
N LEU A 80 3.18 -1.61 1.61
CA LEU A 80 4.29 -0.88 2.24
C LEU A 80 5.17 -0.17 1.22
N THR A 81 5.53 -0.83 0.11
CA THR A 81 6.33 -0.20 -0.96
C THR A 81 5.59 0.99 -1.57
N ILE A 82 4.29 0.84 -1.87
CA ILE A 82 3.46 1.92 -2.41
C ILE A 82 3.33 3.06 -1.38
N PHE A 83 3.07 2.73 -0.12
CA PHE A 83 2.97 3.68 0.99
C PHE A 83 4.24 4.54 1.10
N MET A 84 5.41 3.89 1.10
CA MET A 84 6.69 4.59 1.14
C MET A 84 6.86 5.52 -0.07
N LYS A 85 6.52 5.05 -1.27
CA LYS A 85 6.62 5.85 -2.51
C LYS A 85 5.68 7.06 -2.48
N LEU A 86 4.43 6.88 -2.06
CA LEU A 86 3.44 7.97 -1.94
C LEU A 86 3.81 9.00 -0.86
N ARG A 87 4.42 8.56 0.25
CA ARG A 87 4.88 9.44 1.34
C ARG A 87 6.27 10.04 1.10
N GLY A 88 6.93 9.72 -0.02
CA GLY A 88 8.29 10.17 -0.30
C GLY A 88 9.37 9.58 0.62
N ILE A 89 9.08 8.47 1.31
CA ILE A 89 10.00 7.80 2.23
C ILE A 89 11.00 6.97 1.42
N ARG A 90 12.26 7.40 1.40
CA ARG A 90 13.33 6.73 0.64
C ARG A 90 14.03 5.61 1.42
N ASN A 91 13.92 5.64 2.75
CA ASN A 91 14.66 4.73 3.62
C ASN A 91 13.74 3.64 4.18
N LEU A 92 14.06 2.36 3.90
CA LEU A 92 13.30 1.25 4.44
C LEU A 92 13.29 1.19 5.97
N LYS A 93 14.37 1.61 6.64
CA LYS A 93 14.43 1.64 8.11
C LYS A 93 13.36 2.57 8.68
N GLU A 94 13.11 3.69 8.01
CA GLU A 94 12.06 4.63 8.39
C GLU A 94 10.67 4.02 8.18
N GLY A 95 10.41 3.43 7.02
CA GLY A 95 9.16 2.71 6.75
C GLY A 95 8.90 1.59 7.76
N TYR A 96 9.93 0.81 8.12
CA TYR A 96 9.83 -0.24 9.12
C TYR A 96 9.54 0.31 10.52
N ARG A 97 10.20 1.40 10.91
CA ARG A 97 9.94 2.07 12.20
C ARG A 97 8.48 2.53 12.29
N ILE A 98 7.91 3.05 11.20
CA ILE A 98 6.49 3.45 11.16
C ILE A 98 5.59 2.26 11.49
N LEU A 99 5.83 1.08 10.88
CA LEU A 99 5.07 -0.14 11.19
C LEU A 99 5.15 -0.51 12.67
N GLN A 100 6.33 -0.35 13.29
CA GLN A 100 6.51 -0.66 14.71
C GLN A 100 5.82 0.34 15.65
N THR A 101 5.86 1.62 15.29
CA THR A 101 5.35 2.70 16.16
C THR A 101 3.88 3.04 15.95
N ASN A 102 3.29 2.62 14.82
CA ASN A 102 1.92 2.93 14.46
C ASN A 102 1.17 1.64 14.06
N PRO A 103 0.54 0.96 15.04
CA PRO A 103 -0.21 -0.27 14.79
C PRO A 103 -1.33 -0.10 13.76
N MET A 104 -2.02 1.04 13.75
CA MET A 104 -3.10 1.31 12.79
C MET A 104 -2.58 1.37 11.35
N VAL A 105 -1.42 2.00 11.12
CA VAL A 105 -0.77 1.98 9.80
C VAL A 105 -0.36 0.57 9.41
N ALA A 106 0.19 -0.21 10.35
CA ALA A 106 0.54 -1.60 10.09
C ALA A 106 -0.68 -2.44 9.68
N GLU A 107 -1.78 -2.34 10.42
CA GLU A 107 -3.04 -3.04 10.14
C GLU A 107 -3.62 -2.63 8.78
N ASN A 108 -3.70 -1.33 8.50
CA ASN A 108 -4.21 -0.80 7.23
C ASN A 108 -3.40 -1.31 6.02
N LEU A 109 -2.08 -1.46 6.17
CA LEU A 109 -1.24 -2.03 5.13
C LEU A 109 -1.36 -3.56 5.05
N GLY A 110 -2.05 -4.22 5.99
CA GLY A 110 -2.27 -5.67 6.00
C GLY A 110 -1.23 -6.46 6.80
N PHE A 111 -0.47 -5.79 7.68
CA PHE A 111 0.39 -6.44 8.66
C PHE A 111 -0.35 -6.72 9.97
N TYR A 112 0.12 -7.72 10.71
CA TYR A 112 -0.33 -7.97 12.08
C TYR A 112 0.65 -7.31 13.06
N PRO A 113 0.25 -6.29 13.84
CA PRO A 113 1.17 -5.57 14.73
C PRO A 113 1.87 -6.48 15.75
N ASP A 114 1.16 -7.48 16.26
CA ASP A 114 1.69 -8.45 17.23
C ASP A 114 2.63 -9.51 16.59
N ASN A 115 2.67 -9.57 15.25
CA ASN A 115 3.45 -10.55 14.50
C ASN A 115 4.07 -9.93 13.25
N LEU A 116 4.75 -8.79 13.44
CA LEU A 116 5.47 -8.14 12.37
C LEU A 116 6.65 -9.00 11.89
N PRO A 117 6.85 -9.15 10.56
CA PRO A 117 8.05 -9.77 10.04
C PRO A 117 9.29 -8.94 10.43
N SER A 118 10.44 -9.60 10.50
CA SER A 118 11.70 -8.92 10.81
C SER A 118 12.06 -7.90 9.72
N TYR A 119 12.84 -6.89 10.10
CA TYR A 119 13.38 -5.91 9.16
C TYR A 119 14.05 -6.59 7.97
N GLU A 120 14.89 -7.61 8.19
CA GLU A 120 15.57 -8.34 7.12
C GLU A 120 14.58 -9.05 6.19
N THR A 121 13.47 -9.59 6.71
CA THR A 121 12.45 -10.22 5.87
C THR A 121 11.81 -9.22 4.91
N ILE A 122 11.52 -8.01 5.39
CA ILE A 122 10.98 -6.94 4.55
C ILE A 122 12.05 -6.41 3.59
N ARG A 123 13.29 -6.24 4.06
CA ARG A 123 14.42 -5.79 3.23
C ARG A 123 14.67 -6.74 2.07
N HIS A 124 14.77 -8.03 2.34
CA HIS A 124 14.94 -9.05 1.30
C HIS A 124 13.78 -9.00 0.28
N PHE A 125 12.54 -8.84 0.74
CA PHE A 125 11.41 -8.72 -0.17
C PHE A 125 11.47 -7.48 -1.06
N ILE A 126 11.73 -6.30 -0.49
CA ILE A 126 11.68 -5.04 -1.24
C ILE A 126 12.92 -4.86 -2.11
N ASN A 127 14.10 -5.10 -1.55
CA ASN A 127 15.38 -4.77 -2.20
C ASN A 127 15.94 -5.90 -3.06
N ASP A 128 15.58 -7.16 -2.79
CA ASP A 128 16.16 -8.27 -3.55
C ASP A 128 15.13 -8.88 -4.50
N LEU A 129 13.89 -9.07 -4.05
CA LEU A 129 12.84 -9.66 -4.90
C LEU A 129 12.15 -8.61 -5.76
N LEU A 130 11.69 -7.51 -5.16
CA LEU A 130 10.94 -6.49 -5.90
C LEU A 130 11.81 -5.49 -6.64
N ALA A 131 13.09 -5.32 -6.34
CA ALA A 131 13.87 -4.16 -6.82
C ALA A 131 13.80 -3.91 -8.33
N GLU A 132 13.87 -4.96 -9.15
CA GLU A 132 13.77 -4.83 -10.62
C GLU A 132 12.33 -4.62 -11.12
N LYS A 133 11.35 -4.86 -10.26
CA LYS A 133 9.92 -4.86 -10.55
C LYS A 133 9.13 -3.80 -9.78
N VAL A 134 9.74 -3.02 -8.88
CA VAL A 134 9.05 -2.00 -8.06
C VAL A 134 8.35 -0.99 -8.95
N ASP A 135 9.04 -0.49 -9.97
CA ASP A 135 8.46 0.50 -10.88
C ASP A 135 7.38 -0.13 -11.76
N GLU A 136 7.59 -1.36 -12.26
CA GLU A 136 6.55 -2.10 -12.99
C GLU A 136 5.30 -2.28 -12.14
N VAL A 137 5.44 -2.75 -10.90
CA VAL A 137 4.33 -2.91 -9.94
C VAL A 137 3.63 -1.57 -9.69
N PHE A 138 4.40 -0.49 -9.49
CA PHE A 138 3.83 0.84 -9.27
C PHE A 138 3.06 1.34 -10.50
N TYR A 139 3.63 1.23 -11.70
CA TYR A 139 2.97 1.64 -12.93
C TYR A 139 1.71 0.82 -13.19
N ARG A 140 1.72 -0.48 -12.93
CA ARG A 140 0.52 -1.34 -12.99
C ARG A 140 -0.57 -0.86 -12.05
N VAL A 141 -0.21 -0.42 -10.85
CA VAL A 141 -1.17 0.17 -9.90
C VAL A 141 -1.79 1.44 -10.48
N VAL A 142 -0.96 2.33 -11.03
CA VAL A 142 -1.43 3.57 -11.66
C VAL A 142 -2.31 3.31 -12.89
N GLU A 143 -1.91 2.39 -13.76
CA GLU A 143 -2.69 1.95 -14.93
C GLU A 143 -4.06 1.39 -14.52
N GLU A 144 -4.10 0.60 -13.46
CA GLU A 144 -5.35 0.02 -12.97
C GLU A 144 -6.28 1.08 -12.40
N ILE A 145 -5.74 2.05 -11.66
CA ILE A 145 -6.50 3.20 -11.17
C ILE A 145 -7.05 4.00 -12.35
N ASP A 146 -6.22 4.34 -13.34
CA ASP A 146 -6.63 5.09 -14.54
C ASP A 146 -7.73 4.35 -15.32
N ARG A 147 -7.57 3.05 -15.51
CA ARG A 147 -8.58 2.19 -16.16
C ARG A 147 -9.93 2.25 -15.44
N ARG A 148 -9.92 2.14 -14.10
CA ARG A 148 -11.15 2.18 -13.29
C ARG A 148 -11.82 3.54 -13.30
N VAL A 149 -11.03 4.62 -13.29
CA VAL A 149 -11.52 6.00 -13.35
C VAL A 149 -12.16 6.28 -14.72
N LYS A 150 -11.49 5.90 -15.81
CA LYS A 150 -12.03 6.00 -17.19
C LYS A 150 -13.34 5.24 -17.36
N ASN A 151 -13.44 4.04 -16.80
CA ASN A 151 -14.67 3.24 -16.86
C ASN A 151 -15.86 3.89 -16.14
N LYS A 152 -15.61 4.81 -15.21
CA LYS A 152 -16.65 5.61 -14.53
C LYS A 152 -16.96 6.94 -15.24
N GLY A 153 -16.34 7.19 -16.41
CA GLY A 153 -16.49 8.45 -17.13
C GLY A 153 -15.68 9.60 -16.53
N GLU A 154 -14.86 9.34 -15.52
CA GLU A 154 -13.96 10.29 -14.92
C GLU A 154 -12.59 10.21 -15.61
N LYS A 155 -11.77 11.25 -15.48
CA LYS A 155 -10.37 11.22 -15.92
C LYS A 155 -9.52 11.48 -14.70
N LEU A 156 -8.44 10.71 -14.55
CA LEU A 156 -7.36 11.15 -13.69
C LEU A 156 -6.85 12.45 -14.31
N GLU A 157 -7.03 13.55 -13.59
CA GLU A 157 -6.31 14.77 -13.93
C GLU A 157 -4.82 14.42 -13.90
N LYS A 158 -4.05 14.92 -14.88
CA LYS A 158 -2.60 14.94 -14.71
C LYS A 158 -2.37 15.67 -13.40
N GLY A 159 -1.90 14.96 -12.37
CA GLY A 159 -1.53 15.60 -11.12
C GLY A 159 -0.71 16.82 -11.49
N ARG A 160 -1.09 18.00 -10.97
CA ARG A 160 -0.18 19.15 -11.01
C ARG A 160 1.13 18.60 -10.47
N GLU A 161 2.11 18.51 -11.36
CA GLU A 161 3.45 18.08 -10.99
C GLU A 161 3.81 18.85 -9.73
N ASP A 162 4.12 18.13 -8.66
CA ASP A 162 4.56 18.73 -7.42
C ASP A 162 5.85 19.46 -7.77
N ALA A 163 5.72 20.78 -7.98
CA ALA A 163 6.70 21.73 -8.49
C ALA A 163 7.98 21.08 -9.05
N THR A 164 7.92 20.53 -10.27
CA THR A 164 9.15 20.21 -11.01
C THR A 164 9.91 21.52 -11.15
N VAL A 165 11.02 21.67 -10.44
CA VAL A 165 11.80 22.91 -10.38
C VAL A 165 12.29 23.25 -11.77
N ILE A 166 11.63 24.20 -12.44
CA ILE A 166 12.15 24.80 -13.66
C ILE A 166 13.27 25.74 -13.22
N THR A 167 14.52 25.27 -13.29
CA THR A 167 15.68 26.15 -13.12
C THR A 167 15.65 27.19 -14.25
N ALA A 168 15.45 28.46 -13.93
CA ALA A 168 15.47 29.53 -14.91
C ALA A 168 16.84 29.60 -15.61
N LYS A 169 16.85 29.99 -16.89
CA LYS A 169 18.11 30.19 -17.63
C LYS A 169 18.93 31.31 -16.98
N ARG A 170 20.25 31.26 -17.15
CA ARG A 170 21.23 32.13 -16.45
C ARG A 170 20.99 33.65 -16.55
N ASN A 171 20.20 34.11 -17.53
CA ASN A 171 19.87 35.52 -17.79
C ASN A 171 18.35 35.77 -17.85
N ASP A 172 17.56 35.09 -17.03
CA ASP A 172 16.12 35.35 -16.92
C ASP A 172 15.87 36.45 -15.86
N ASP A 173 15.49 37.65 -16.33
CA ASP A 173 15.36 38.86 -15.51
C ASP A 173 14.19 38.81 -14.51
N GLU A 174 13.26 37.87 -14.68
CA GLU A 174 12.10 37.68 -13.81
C GLU A 174 12.34 36.65 -12.69
N ALA A 175 13.55 36.09 -12.59
CA ALA A 175 13.82 34.98 -11.69
C ALA A 175 14.31 35.44 -10.29
N VAL A 176 13.50 35.19 -9.26
CA VAL A 176 13.76 35.64 -7.87
C VAL A 176 14.57 34.59 -7.10
N TYR A 177 15.27 34.99 -6.03
CA TYR A 177 15.96 34.06 -5.14
C TYR A 177 14.95 33.35 -4.23
N SER A 178 15.00 32.01 -4.15
CA SER A 178 14.20 31.26 -3.17
C SER A 178 15.04 30.93 -1.95
N GLY A 179 14.63 31.45 -0.79
CA GLY A 179 15.28 31.15 0.48
C GLY A 179 15.16 29.69 0.91
N TYR A 180 14.11 28.99 0.47
CA TYR A 180 13.86 27.58 0.79
C TYR A 180 14.89 26.65 0.13
N TYR A 181 15.25 26.92 -1.12
CA TYR A 181 16.20 26.11 -1.89
C TYR A 181 17.61 26.71 -2.01
N LYS A 182 17.79 27.94 -1.52
CA LYS A 182 19.06 28.68 -1.52
C LYS A 182 19.71 28.86 -2.90
N THR A 183 18.91 28.88 -3.97
CA THR A 183 19.38 29.11 -5.34
C THR A 183 18.72 30.34 -5.94
N LYS A 184 19.43 31.01 -6.86
CA LYS A 184 18.92 32.15 -7.64
C LYS A 184 18.37 31.61 -8.96
N GLY A 185 17.21 32.06 -9.41
CA GLY A 185 16.62 31.60 -10.67
C GLY A 185 15.23 30.97 -10.56
N TRP A 186 14.36 31.47 -9.68
CA TRP A 186 13.01 30.92 -9.47
C TRP A 186 11.95 31.75 -10.18
N LYS A 187 11.11 31.07 -10.97
CA LYS A 187 9.80 31.57 -11.38
C LYS A 187 8.72 30.73 -10.72
N LYS A 188 7.64 31.40 -10.33
CA LYS A 188 6.40 30.74 -9.89
C LYS A 188 5.51 30.69 -11.14
N ASP A 189 4.98 29.52 -11.47
CA ASP A 189 3.88 29.44 -12.46
C ASP A 189 2.68 30.29 -12.02
#